data_AF-A0A3M1EC06-F1
#
_entry.id   AF-A0A3M1EC06-F1
#
_cell.length_a   1.000
_cell.length_b   1.000
_cell.length_c   1.000
_cell.angle_alpha   90.00
_cell.angle_beta   90.00
_cell.angle_gamma   90.00
#
_symmetry.space_group_name_H-M   'P 1'
#
loop_
_entity.id
_entity.type
_entity.pdbx_description
1 polymer ?
#
loop_
_entity_poly.entity_id
_entity_poly.type
_entity_poly.pdbx_seq_one_letter_code
_entity_poly.pdbx_strand_id
1 'polypeptide(L)'
;MNPQVLEPQSASSTSAEGAMRAASAPPIVLCFDPSSPSTATRDPRHEDWLLVSSNPLLSGTSATLPTAPTAGPADARTALAEFRRLSGLTWDQLAQVFGVSRRILHLWASGKPLGAPNEEHLRRLLAVLRRADRGAAGANRALLLTEHEGTIPIDLLVEHRYEEFLQLVGEGPGRRTVARRPLSRQAWEARKPSPPDELVDATQDRVHKDVGRGR
;
A
#
# COMPACT_ATOMS: atom_id res chain seq x y z
N MET A 1 4.60 -35.17 63.36
CA MET A 1 4.28 -34.07 64.28
C MET A 1 4.63 -32.76 63.59
N ASN A 2 3.68 -31.83 63.60
CA ASN A 2 3.63 -30.47 63.03
C ASN A 2 3.45 -30.28 61.51
N PRO A 3 2.62 -29.28 61.12
CA PRO A 3 1.61 -29.46 60.07
C PRO A 3 1.76 -28.47 58.91
N GLN A 4 0.96 -28.75 57.87
CA GLN A 4 0.69 -27.92 56.71
C GLN A 4 0.37 -26.46 57.03
N VAL A 5 0.85 -25.54 56.18
CA VAL A 5 0.23 -24.24 55.94
C VAL A 5 -0.01 -24.13 54.44
N LEU A 6 -1.29 -24.24 54.06
CA LEU A 6 -1.83 -23.90 52.75
C LEU A 6 -2.09 -22.39 52.71
N GLU A 7 -1.47 -21.68 51.77
CA GLU A 7 -1.91 -20.33 51.39
C GLU A 7 -3.05 -20.39 50.36
N PRO A 8 -4.14 -19.63 50.56
CA PRO A 8 -5.19 -19.47 49.56
C PRO A 8 -4.83 -18.35 48.56
N GLN A 9 -4.71 -18.69 47.28
CA GLN A 9 -4.70 -17.69 46.22
C GLN A 9 -6.13 -17.24 45.90
N SER A 10 -6.37 -15.97 46.19
CA SER A 10 -7.59 -15.21 45.95
C SER A 10 -7.95 -15.17 44.46
N ALA A 11 -9.20 -15.56 44.16
CA ALA A 11 -9.82 -15.36 42.87
C ALA A 11 -10.15 -13.87 42.68
N SER A 12 -9.46 -13.22 41.73
CA SER A 12 -9.79 -11.86 41.30
C SER A 12 -11.04 -11.88 40.42
N SER A 13 -12.14 -11.47 41.05
CA SER A 13 -13.36 -10.99 40.42
C SER A 13 -13.09 -9.70 39.66
N THR A 14 -13.23 -9.70 38.34
CA THR A 14 -13.37 -8.47 37.55
C THR A 14 -14.74 -8.47 36.89
N SER A 15 -15.66 -7.78 37.57
CA SER A 15 -16.89 -7.25 37.02
C SER A 15 -16.54 -5.97 36.24
N ALA A 16 -17.01 -5.86 35.00
CA ALA A 16 -16.96 -4.61 34.25
C ALA A 16 -18.21 -4.52 33.36
N GLU A 17 -19.31 -4.25 34.04
CA GLU A 17 -20.56 -3.75 33.48
C GLU A 17 -20.36 -2.26 33.13
N GLY A 18 -20.36 -1.92 31.85
CA GLY A 18 -20.11 -0.57 31.33
C GLY A 18 -21.31 -0.07 30.53
N ALA A 19 -22.18 0.68 31.20
CA ALA A 19 -23.43 1.21 30.68
C ALA A 19 -23.27 2.26 29.57
N MET A 20 -24.33 2.30 28.75
CA MET A 20 -24.68 3.24 27.69
C MET A 20 -24.46 4.73 28.04
N ARG A 21 -23.98 5.51 27.06
CA ARG A 21 -24.50 6.87 26.82
C ARG A 21 -24.53 7.18 25.33
N ALA A 22 -25.75 7.16 24.79
CA ALA A 22 -26.12 7.87 23.58
C ALA A 22 -26.03 9.39 23.84
N ALA A 23 -25.36 10.12 22.96
CA ALA A 23 -25.39 11.57 22.94
C ALA A 23 -26.17 12.03 21.71
N SER A 24 -27.36 12.57 21.98
CA SER A 24 -28.22 13.30 21.07
C SER A 24 -27.78 14.76 21.03
N ALA A 25 -27.69 15.36 19.85
CA ALA A 25 -27.52 16.80 19.66
C ALA A 25 -28.27 17.29 18.40
N PRO A 26 -28.73 18.55 18.39
CA PRO A 26 -30.01 19.00 17.80
C PRO A 26 -29.96 19.45 16.32
N PRO A 27 -31.13 19.65 15.66
CA PRO A 27 -31.20 20.11 14.27
C PRO A 27 -30.83 21.59 14.13
N ILE A 28 -29.95 21.88 13.16
CA ILE A 28 -29.62 23.24 12.73
C ILE A 28 -30.55 23.62 11.57
N VAL A 29 -31.37 24.64 11.78
CA VAL A 29 -32.16 25.32 10.75
C VAL A 29 -31.31 26.44 10.17
N LEU A 30 -31.08 26.43 8.86
CA LEU A 30 -30.54 27.58 8.12
C LEU A 30 -31.54 27.97 7.04
N CYS A 31 -32.16 29.14 7.25
CA CYS A 31 -32.90 29.87 6.23
C CYS A 31 -31.90 30.46 5.24
N PHE A 32 -32.09 30.23 3.94
CA PHE A 32 -31.39 30.98 2.89
C PHE A 32 -32.33 31.16 1.68
N ASP A 33 -32.81 32.37 1.52
CA ASP A 33 -33.22 33.01 0.26
C ASP A 33 -33.15 34.53 0.54
N PRO A 34 -32.81 35.41 -0.43
CA PRO A 34 -33.10 35.28 -1.86
C PRO A 34 -32.02 35.77 -2.85
N SER A 35 -32.17 35.34 -4.11
CA SER A 35 -31.98 36.12 -5.34
C SER A 35 -30.63 36.82 -5.62
N SER A 36 -29.82 36.22 -6.50
CA SER A 36 -29.25 36.93 -7.67
C SER A 36 -28.80 35.93 -8.75
N PRO A 37 -29.03 36.22 -10.05
CA PRO A 37 -28.66 35.35 -11.15
C PRO A 37 -27.21 35.63 -11.58
N SER A 38 -26.39 34.60 -11.69
CA SER A 38 -25.15 34.71 -12.46
C SER A 38 -24.90 33.43 -13.25
N THR A 39 -24.93 33.62 -14.56
CA THR A 39 -24.60 32.68 -15.62
C THR A 39 -23.10 32.42 -15.60
N ALA A 40 -22.67 31.18 -15.34
CA ALA A 40 -21.39 30.68 -15.84
C ALA A 40 -21.36 29.15 -15.73
N THR A 41 -21.61 28.53 -16.88
CA THR A 41 -21.21 27.20 -17.30
C THR A 41 -19.84 26.81 -16.74
N ARG A 42 -19.73 25.64 -16.10
CA ARG A 42 -18.79 24.55 -16.45
C ARG A 42 -18.85 23.44 -15.40
N ASP A 43 -19.56 22.38 -15.78
CA ASP A 43 -19.40 21.04 -15.23
C ASP A 43 -18.06 20.45 -15.72
N PRO A 44 -17.23 19.85 -14.86
CA PRO A 44 -16.25 18.88 -15.31
C PRO A 44 -16.46 17.55 -14.56
N ARG A 45 -17.66 16.99 -14.66
CA ARG A 45 -17.84 15.55 -14.50
C ARG A 45 -17.71 14.90 -15.87
N HIS A 46 -16.66 14.07 -15.94
CA HIS A 46 -16.72 12.74 -16.55
C HIS A 46 -16.72 12.71 -18.09
N GLU A 47 -16.01 11.71 -18.63
CA GLU A 47 -16.02 11.27 -20.04
C GLU A 47 -14.99 11.98 -20.96
N ASP A 48 -13.71 11.59 -20.88
CA ASP A 48 -12.74 11.79 -21.97
C ASP A 48 -11.58 10.78 -21.86
N TRP A 49 -11.85 9.48 -22.01
CA TRP A 49 -10.75 8.50 -22.17
C TRP A 49 -10.99 7.36 -23.15
N LEU A 50 -12.11 7.33 -23.87
CA LEU A 50 -12.25 6.47 -25.04
C LEU A 50 -11.96 7.30 -26.29
N LEU A 51 -11.02 6.82 -27.14
CA LEU A 51 -10.36 7.44 -28.32
C LEU A 51 -8.96 7.98 -27.93
N VAL A 52 -7.82 7.50 -28.43
CA VAL A 52 -7.52 6.83 -29.70
C VAL A 52 -6.35 5.86 -29.48
N SER A 53 -6.57 4.56 -29.72
CA SER A 53 -5.49 3.59 -29.89
C SER A 53 -5.30 3.40 -31.39
N SER A 54 -4.57 4.30 -32.03
CA SER A 54 -4.15 4.15 -33.43
C SER A 54 -2.73 3.61 -33.44
N ASN A 55 -2.58 2.29 -33.56
CA ASN A 55 -1.32 1.66 -33.96
C ASN A 55 -1.23 1.71 -35.49
N PRO A 56 -0.26 2.41 -36.09
CA PRO A 56 0.12 2.12 -37.46
C PRO A 56 0.98 0.85 -37.50
N LEU A 57 0.47 -0.18 -38.16
CA LEU A 57 1.29 -1.29 -38.68
C LEU A 57 2.27 -0.73 -39.71
N LEU A 58 3.57 -0.82 -39.45
CA LEU A 58 4.58 -0.85 -40.50
C LEU A 58 5.36 -2.16 -40.42
N SER A 59 5.12 -3.02 -41.39
CA SER A 59 6.01 -4.12 -41.76
C SER A 59 7.31 -3.55 -42.31
N GLY A 60 8.46 -3.95 -41.76
CA GLY A 60 9.75 -3.55 -42.28
C GLY A 60 10.91 -4.33 -41.67
N THR A 61 11.32 -5.38 -42.38
CA THR A 61 12.67 -5.98 -42.43
C THR A 61 13.34 -6.45 -41.13
N SER A 62 13.51 -7.77 -41.05
CA SER A 62 14.37 -8.49 -40.11
C SER A 62 15.82 -7.99 -40.13
N ALA A 63 16.30 -7.51 -38.98
CA ALA A 63 17.73 -7.44 -38.68
C ALA A 63 17.93 -7.96 -37.25
N THR A 64 18.51 -9.15 -37.13
CA THR A 64 18.92 -9.74 -35.85
C THR A 64 20.19 -9.01 -35.40
N LEU A 65 20.04 -8.07 -34.47
CA LEU A 65 21.12 -7.52 -33.68
C LEU A 65 21.15 -8.20 -32.30
N PRO A 66 22.35 -8.35 -31.68
CA PRO A 66 22.50 -9.00 -30.39
C PRO A 66 21.76 -8.22 -29.31
N THR A 67 20.93 -8.93 -28.56
CA THR A 67 20.17 -8.43 -27.40
C THR A 67 21.14 -7.89 -26.34
N ALA A 68 21.44 -6.61 -26.42
CA ALA A 68 21.73 -5.82 -25.24
C ALA A 68 20.51 -5.92 -24.31
N PRO A 69 20.66 -5.99 -22.97
CA PRO A 69 19.54 -5.81 -22.07
C PRO A 69 19.06 -4.36 -22.21
N THR A 70 18.21 -4.10 -23.20
CA THR A 70 17.35 -2.94 -23.22
C THR A 70 16.60 -3.01 -21.91
N ALA A 71 16.92 -2.11 -20.99
CA ALA A 71 16.05 -1.78 -19.87
C ALA A 71 14.75 -1.29 -20.51
N GLY A 72 13.86 -2.24 -20.82
CA GLY A 72 12.54 -1.96 -21.34
C GLY A 72 11.82 -1.01 -20.41
N PRO A 73 10.75 -0.33 -20.86
CA PRO A 73 9.93 0.49 -19.99
C PRO A 73 9.63 -0.34 -18.75
N ALA A 74 10.20 0.05 -17.61
CA ALA A 74 10.03 -0.68 -16.36
C ALA A 74 8.52 -0.83 -16.21
N ASP A 75 8.05 -2.08 -16.24
CA ASP A 75 6.62 -2.40 -16.30
C ASP A 75 5.90 -1.52 -15.27
N ALA A 76 4.95 -0.70 -15.73
CA ALA A 76 4.33 0.32 -14.89
C ALA A 76 3.68 -0.31 -13.64
N ARG A 77 3.27 -1.57 -13.74
CA ARG A 77 2.87 -2.41 -12.60
C ARG A 77 3.99 -2.58 -11.58
N THR A 78 5.21 -2.91 -12.02
CA THR A 78 6.40 -3.06 -11.19
C THR A 78 6.79 -1.73 -10.55
N ALA A 79 6.78 -0.64 -11.32
CA ALA A 79 7.05 0.70 -10.81
C ALA A 79 6.03 1.13 -9.74
N LEU A 80 4.74 0.89 -9.96
CA LEU A 80 3.68 1.20 -9.01
C LEU A 80 3.79 0.33 -7.74
N ALA A 81 4.09 -0.97 -7.90
CA ALA A 81 4.31 -1.87 -6.77
C ALA A 81 5.54 -1.45 -5.95
N GLU A 82 6.60 -1.00 -6.60
CA GLU A 82 7.78 -0.46 -5.93
C GLU A 82 7.45 0.83 -5.17
N PHE A 83 6.76 1.78 -5.80
CA PHE A 83 6.38 3.04 -5.17
C PHE A 83 5.55 2.79 -3.90
N ARG A 84 4.56 1.90 -3.98
CA ARG A 84 3.75 1.48 -2.82
C ARG A 84 4.62 0.83 -1.74
N ARG A 85 5.55 -0.05 -2.11
CA ARG A 85 6.46 -0.72 -1.17
C ARG A 85 7.42 0.25 -0.47
N LEU A 86 7.86 1.30 -1.17
CA LEU A 86 8.74 2.32 -0.61
C LEU A 86 7.99 3.30 0.28
N SER A 87 6.87 3.84 -0.20
CA SER A 87 6.10 4.88 0.49
C SER A 87 5.31 4.35 1.70
N GLY A 88 4.90 3.09 1.68
CA GLY A 88 4.02 2.53 2.72
C GLY A 88 2.60 3.11 2.68
N LEU A 89 2.20 3.73 1.58
CA LEU A 89 0.86 4.29 1.40
C LEU A 89 -0.19 3.21 1.09
N THR A 90 -1.43 3.48 1.49
CA THR A 90 -2.58 2.63 1.14
C THR A 90 -3.00 2.88 -0.31
N TRP A 91 -3.80 1.97 -0.87
CA TRP A 91 -4.35 2.18 -2.22
C TRP A 91 -5.17 3.46 -2.35
N ASP A 92 -5.88 3.84 -1.29
CA ASP A 92 -6.71 5.05 -1.29
C ASP A 92 -5.87 6.33 -1.27
N GLN A 93 -4.77 6.34 -0.48
CA GLN A 93 -3.82 7.46 -0.47
C GLN A 93 -3.06 7.59 -1.79
N LEU A 94 -2.67 6.46 -2.40
CA LEU A 94 -2.11 6.49 -3.75
C LEU A 94 -3.10 7.10 -4.75
N ALA A 95 -4.39 6.79 -4.63
CA ALA A 95 -5.42 7.32 -5.51
C ALA A 95 -5.49 8.85 -5.43
N GLN A 96 -5.36 9.39 -4.21
CA GLN A 96 -5.29 10.83 -3.95
C GLN A 96 -4.05 11.46 -4.58
N VAL A 97 -2.86 10.85 -4.42
CA VAL A 97 -1.60 11.36 -5.02
C VAL A 97 -1.70 11.46 -6.54
N PHE A 98 -2.29 10.46 -7.19
CA PHE A 98 -2.45 10.46 -8.65
C PHE A 98 -3.71 11.20 -9.13
N GLY A 99 -4.56 11.71 -8.24
CA GLY A 99 -5.83 12.35 -8.62
C GLY A 99 -6.82 11.41 -9.35
N VAL A 100 -6.74 10.10 -9.14
CA VAL A 100 -7.59 9.09 -9.81
C VAL A 100 -8.43 8.30 -8.81
N SER A 101 -9.41 7.55 -9.31
CA SER A 101 -10.15 6.62 -8.45
C SER A 101 -9.32 5.37 -8.12
N ARG A 102 -9.59 4.79 -6.95
CA ARG A 102 -8.98 3.51 -6.51
C ARG A 102 -9.13 2.39 -7.56
N ARG A 103 -10.26 2.36 -8.27
CA ARG A 103 -10.54 1.36 -9.32
C ARG A 103 -9.53 1.48 -10.46
N ILE A 104 -9.19 2.69 -10.89
CA ILE A 104 -8.21 2.93 -11.95
C ILE A 104 -6.82 2.45 -11.51
N LEU A 105 -6.41 2.75 -10.27
CA LEU A 105 -5.15 2.25 -9.74
C LEU A 105 -5.05 0.72 -9.73
N HIS A 106 -6.12 0.03 -9.35
CA HIS A 106 -6.15 -1.44 -9.39
C HIS A 106 -6.05 -1.99 -10.82
N LEU A 107 -6.60 -1.29 -11.81
CA LEU A 107 -6.45 -1.66 -13.21
C LEU A 107 -4.99 -1.56 -13.66
N TRP A 108 -4.29 -0.50 -13.28
CA TRP A 108 -2.85 -0.34 -13.55
C TRP A 108 -2.02 -1.40 -12.82
N ALA A 109 -2.36 -1.69 -11.56
CA ALA A 109 -1.73 -2.76 -10.79
C ALA A 109 -1.95 -4.16 -11.41
N SER A 110 -3.01 -4.32 -12.20
CA SER A 110 -3.31 -5.54 -12.95
C SER A 110 -2.59 -5.60 -14.31
N GLY A 111 -1.82 -4.57 -14.68
CA GLY A 111 -1.03 -4.51 -15.91
C GLY A 111 -1.66 -3.74 -17.06
N LYS A 112 -2.75 -2.97 -16.83
CA LYS A 112 -3.21 -2.02 -17.85
C LYS A 112 -2.19 -0.89 -18.03
N PRO A 113 -1.99 -0.38 -19.26
CA PRO A 113 -1.06 0.72 -19.49
C PRO A 113 -1.49 1.99 -18.75
N LEU A 114 -0.50 2.74 -18.27
CA LEU A 114 -0.70 4.08 -17.73
C LEU A 114 -0.70 5.07 -18.90
N GLY A 115 -1.47 6.15 -18.78
CA GLY A 115 -1.32 7.29 -19.69
C GLY A 115 0.05 7.95 -19.51
N ALA A 116 0.60 8.51 -20.59
CA ALA A 116 1.89 9.20 -20.60
C ALA A 116 2.11 10.20 -19.43
N PRO A 117 1.14 11.09 -19.07
CA PRO A 117 1.35 12.02 -17.96
C PRO A 117 1.49 11.31 -16.60
N ASN A 118 0.71 10.25 -16.37
CA ASN A 118 0.77 9.49 -15.12
C ASN A 118 2.02 8.62 -15.04
N GLU A 119 2.52 8.16 -16.19
CA GLU A 119 3.76 7.40 -16.26
C GLU A 119 4.96 8.30 -15.92
N GLU A 120 5.01 9.51 -16.47
CA GLU A 120 6.02 10.52 -16.10
C GLU A 120 5.91 10.91 -14.62
N HIS A 121 4.70 11.15 -14.13
CA HIS A 121 4.46 11.44 -12.72
C HIS A 121 4.96 10.32 -11.81
N LEU A 122 4.65 9.06 -12.12
CA LEU A 122 5.12 7.89 -11.37
C LEU A 122 6.65 7.79 -11.36
N ARG A 123 7.30 8.03 -12.51
CA ARG A 123 8.77 8.03 -12.61
C ARG A 123 9.39 9.11 -11.73
N ARG A 124 8.85 10.33 -11.75
CA ARG A 124 9.32 11.43 -10.90
C ARG A 124 9.14 11.13 -9.42
N LEU A 125 7.95 10.64 -9.03
CA LEU A 125 7.64 10.22 -7.67
C LEU A 125 8.63 9.16 -7.17
N LEU A 126 8.93 8.15 -7.98
CA LEU A 126 9.92 7.14 -7.64
C LEU A 126 11.33 7.72 -7.48
N ALA A 127 11.74 8.64 -8.36
CA ALA A 127 13.04 9.27 -8.28
C ALA A 127 13.23 10.06 -6.96
N VAL A 128 12.26 10.92 -6.61
CA VAL A 128 12.34 11.70 -5.36
C VAL A 128 12.19 10.84 -4.12
N LEU A 129 11.30 9.85 -4.14
CA LEU A 129 11.11 8.98 -2.98
C LEU A 129 12.33 8.08 -2.72
N ARG A 130 13.02 7.62 -3.77
CA ARG A 130 14.28 6.88 -3.63
C ARG A 130 15.38 7.76 -3.01
N ARG A 131 15.41 9.05 -3.34
CA ARG A 131 16.37 10.00 -2.78
C ARG A 131 16.06 10.37 -1.33
N ALA A 132 14.78 10.45 -0.96
CA ALA A 132 14.31 10.75 0.39
C ALA A 132 14.13 9.50 1.27
N ASP A 133 14.44 8.29 0.77
CA ASP A 133 14.16 7.02 1.46
C ASP A 133 14.89 6.93 2.81
N ARG A 134 14.11 6.76 3.89
CA ARG A 134 14.62 6.54 5.26
C ARG A 134 14.95 5.08 5.55
N GLY A 135 14.80 4.21 4.55
CA GLY A 135 15.17 2.81 4.60
C GLY A 135 14.08 1.87 5.12
N ALA A 136 13.00 2.40 5.69
CA ALA A 136 11.84 1.64 6.12
C ALA A 136 10.54 2.28 5.61
N ALA A 137 9.61 1.45 5.13
CA ALA A 137 8.32 1.93 4.60
C ALA A 137 7.50 2.70 5.65
N GLY A 138 7.56 2.28 6.92
CA GLY A 138 6.90 3.00 8.02
C GLY A 138 7.50 4.39 8.28
N ALA A 139 8.83 4.52 8.20
CA ALA A 139 9.50 5.81 8.33
C ALA A 139 9.19 6.74 7.16
N ASN A 140 9.15 6.21 5.94
CA ASN A 140 8.74 6.97 4.75
C ASN A 140 7.27 7.40 4.84
N ARG A 141 6.38 6.54 5.32
CA ARG A 141 4.97 6.87 5.55
C ARG A 141 4.83 7.99 6.58
N ALA A 142 5.55 7.91 7.70
CA ALA A 142 5.53 8.95 8.72
C ALA A 142 6.01 10.29 8.14
N LEU A 143 7.11 10.28 7.40
CA LEU A 143 7.63 11.46 6.70
C LEU A 143 6.63 12.06 5.71
N LEU A 144 5.90 11.24 4.96
CA LEU A 144 4.93 11.75 3.98
C LEU A 144 3.67 12.35 4.64
N LEU A 145 3.26 11.84 5.80
CA LEU A 145 1.98 12.18 6.42
C LEU A 145 2.11 13.08 7.66
N THR A 146 3.32 13.31 8.16
CA THR A 146 3.57 14.22 9.28
C THR A 146 3.82 15.62 8.73
N GLU A 147 3.35 16.63 9.44
CA GLU A 147 3.60 18.02 9.09
C GLU A 147 5.08 18.37 9.30
N HIS A 148 5.69 19.03 8.31
CA HIS A 148 7.04 19.56 8.33
C HIS A 148 6.98 21.05 7.97
N GLU A 149 7.41 21.92 8.89
CA GLU A 149 7.45 23.38 8.68
C GLU A 149 6.11 23.98 8.19
N GLY A 150 4.98 23.50 8.69
CA GLY A 150 3.65 23.99 8.28
C GLY A 150 3.05 23.31 7.06
N THR A 151 3.78 22.39 6.42
CA THR A 151 3.36 21.72 5.18
C THR A 151 3.40 20.21 5.33
N ILE A 152 2.41 19.50 4.80
CA ILE A 152 2.41 18.03 4.75
C ILE A 152 3.12 17.60 3.46
N PRO A 153 4.23 16.84 3.51
CA PRO A 153 5.02 16.54 2.30
C PRO A 153 4.26 15.78 1.22
N ILE A 154 3.23 15.00 1.55
CA ILE A 154 2.40 14.33 0.54
C ILE A 154 1.64 15.32 -0.36
N ASP A 155 1.24 16.49 0.16
CA ASP A 155 0.50 17.49 -0.61
C ASP A 155 1.39 18.12 -1.68
N LEU A 156 2.68 18.29 -1.38
CA LEU A 156 3.69 18.71 -2.37
C LEU A 156 3.78 17.73 -3.55
N LEU A 157 3.65 16.43 -3.26
CA LEU A 157 3.70 15.39 -4.30
C LEU A 157 2.42 15.38 -5.14
N VAL A 158 1.26 15.63 -4.54
CA VAL A 158 -0.03 15.81 -5.24
C VAL A 158 0.04 17.00 -6.19
N GLU A 159 0.67 18.10 -5.76
CA GLU A 159 0.84 19.32 -6.55
C GLU A 159 2.01 19.27 -7.55
N HIS A 160 2.68 18.11 -7.69
CA HIS A 160 3.85 17.92 -8.56
C HIS A 160 5.07 18.82 -8.22
N ARG A 161 5.16 19.32 -6.98
CA ARG A 161 6.26 20.14 -6.45
C ARG A 161 7.39 19.28 -5.87
N TYR A 162 8.06 18.52 -6.74
CA TYR A 162 9.04 17.51 -6.31
C TYR A 162 10.34 18.10 -5.73
N GLU A 163 10.83 19.20 -6.31
CA GLU A 163 12.02 19.89 -5.80
C GLU A 163 11.80 20.44 -4.38
N GLU A 164 10.65 21.06 -4.13
CA GLU A 164 10.30 21.59 -2.80
C GLU A 164 10.16 20.46 -1.77
N PHE A 165 9.57 19.32 -2.17
CA PHE A 165 9.55 18.12 -1.34
C PHE A 165 10.97 17.68 -0.93
N LEU A 166 11.91 17.66 -1.88
CA LEU A 166 13.30 17.31 -1.58
C LEU A 166 14.01 18.36 -0.72
N GLN A 167 13.71 19.64 -0.87
CA GLN A 167 14.27 20.71 -0.03
C GLN A 167 13.76 20.61 1.41
N LEU A 168 12.47 20.37 1.60
CA LEU A 168 11.83 20.27 2.90
C LEU A 168 12.29 19.02 3.67
N VAL A 169 12.33 17.87 2.99
CA VAL A 169 12.64 16.58 3.62
C VAL A 169 14.14 16.31 3.68
N GLY A 170 14.89 16.79 2.69
CA GLY A 170 16.30 16.46 2.50
C GLY A 170 16.53 15.02 2.02
N GLU A 171 17.82 14.67 1.88
CA GLU A 171 18.22 13.33 1.45
C GLU A 171 18.07 12.28 2.56
N GLY A 172 17.66 11.09 2.16
CA GLY A 172 17.51 9.92 3.01
C GLY A 172 18.80 9.10 3.09
N PRO A 173 19.05 8.39 4.21
CA PRO A 173 20.16 7.43 4.30
C PRO A 173 19.99 6.22 3.35
N GLY A 174 18.82 6.07 2.71
CA GLY A 174 18.47 4.98 1.81
C GLY A 174 18.22 3.66 2.54
N ARG A 175 17.55 2.73 1.86
CA ARG A 175 17.43 1.35 2.36
C ARG A 175 18.75 0.62 2.25
N ARG A 176 19.38 0.36 3.40
CA ARG A 176 20.48 -0.60 3.49
C ARG A 176 19.92 -2.00 3.22
N THR A 177 20.30 -2.59 2.09
CA THR A 177 20.06 -4.01 1.83
C THR A 177 20.92 -4.81 2.80
N VAL A 178 20.32 -5.25 3.91
CA VAL A 178 20.97 -6.19 4.81
C VAL A 178 21.11 -7.50 4.04
N ALA A 179 22.34 -7.84 3.67
CA ALA A 179 22.64 -9.16 3.10
C ALA A 179 22.22 -10.21 4.12
N ARG A 180 21.17 -10.97 3.82
CA ARG A 180 20.73 -12.06 4.68
C ARG A 180 21.83 -13.10 4.69
N ARG A 181 22.35 -13.42 5.88
CA ARG A 181 23.28 -14.54 6.04
C ARG A 181 22.56 -15.81 5.55
N PRO A 182 23.18 -16.61 4.67
CA PRO A 182 22.58 -17.88 4.26
C PRO A 182 22.36 -18.77 5.48
N LEU A 183 21.27 -19.54 5.47
CA LEU A 183 20.97 -20.52 6.51
C LEU A 183 22.12 -21.53 6.63
N SER A 184 22.44 -21.96 7.84
CA SER A 184 23.37 -23.07 8.03
C SER A 184 22.77 -24.36 7.45
N ARG A 185 23.63 -25.29 7.05
CA ARG A 185 23.19 -26.59 6.52
C ARG A 185 22.27 -27.35 7.49
N GLN A 186 22.59 -27.32 8.78
CA GLN A 186 21.77 -27.92 9.84
C GLN A 186 20.38 -27.28 9.94
N ALA A 187 20.29 -25.93 9.87
CA ALA A 187 19.00 -25.24 9.89
C ALA A 187 18.17 -25.51 8.62
N TRP A 188 18.82 -25.80 7.50
CA TRP A 188 18.15 -26.23 6.29
C TRP A 188 17.60 -27.65 6.43
N GLU A 189 18.42 -28.59 6.93
CA GLU A 189 18.02 -29.99 7.15
C GLU A 189 16.87 -30.12 8.16
N ALA A 190 16.88 -29.36 9.26
CA ALA A 190 15.79 -29.34 10.24
C ALA A 190 14.47 -28.74 9.70
N ARG A 191 14.51 -27.98 8.60
CA ARG A 191 13.34 -27.38 7.96
C ARG A 191 12.88 -28.12 6.70
N LYS A 192 13.56 -29.22 6.34
CA LYS A 192 13.09 -30.06 5.24
C LYS A 192 11.75 -30.66 5.62
N PRO A 193 10.73 -30.58 4.75
CA PRO A 193 9.53 -31.36 4.97
C PRO A 193 9.88 -32.85 5.00
N SER A 194 9.07 -33.62 5.71
CA SER A 194 9.18 -35.08 5.70
C SER A 194 9.14 -35.61 4.25
N PRO A 195 9.91 -36.66 3.94
CA PRO A 195 9.92 -37.24 2.61
C PRO A 195 8.52 -37.75 2.25
N PRO A 196 8.15 -37.69 0.95
CA PRO A 196 6.81 -38.05 0.50
C PRO A 196 6.40 -39.47 0.86
N ASP A 197 7.34 -40.42 0.92
CA ASP A 197 7.06 -41.82 1.28
C ASP A 197 6.51 -41.96 2.72
N GLU A 198 6.92 -41.09 3.65
CA GLU A 198 6.38 -41.04 5.02
C GLU A 198 5.02 -40.32 5.09
N LEU A 199 4.67 -39.53 4.07
CA LEU A 199 3.40 -38.80 3.99
C LEU A 199 2.28 -39.63 3.32
N VAL A 200 2.62 -40.73 2.62
CA VAL A 200 1.63 -41.61 1.98
C VAL A 200 0.73 -42.28 3.03
N ASP A 201 1.30 -42.71 4.16
CA ASP A 201 0.54 -43.29 5.27
C ASP A 201 -0.35 -42.25 5.97
N ALA A 202 0.08 -40.98 6.00
CA ALA A 202 -0.70 -39.86 6.56
C ALA A 202 -1.92 -39.46 5.70
N THR A 203 -2.00 -39.89 4.43
CA THR A 203 -3.17 -39.63 3.58
C THR A 203 -4.41 -40.40 4.05
N GLN A 204 -4.21 -41.50 4.80
CA GLN A 204 -5.28 -42.29 5.39
C GLN A 204 -5.72 -41.79 6.78
N ASP A 205 -5.01 -40.81 7.35
CA ASP A 205 -5.35 -40.29 8.66
C ASP A 205 -6.59 -39.38 8.54
N ARG A 206 -7.73 -39.91 8.98
CA ARG A 206 -9.00 -39.17 8.97
C ARG A 206 -8.84 -37.96 9.88
N VAL A 207 -8.83 -36.76 9.30
CA VAL A 207 -8.85 -35.49 10.04
C VAL A 207 -9.99 -35.54 11.07
N HIS A 208 -9.62 -35.64 12.36
CA HIS A 208 -10.56 -35.63 13.46
C HIS A 208 -11.11 -34.20 13.57
N LYS A 209 -12.31 -33.99 13.03
CA LYS A 209 -13.06 -32.77 13.31
C LYS A 209 -13.71 -32.97 14.67
N ASP A 210 -13.18 -32.29 15.68
CA ASP A 210 -13.92 -32.11 16.94
C ASP A 210 -15.21 -31.37 16.60
N VAL A 211 -16.29 -32.13 16.48
CA VAL A 211 -17.63 -31.57 16.32
C VAL A 211 -17.99 -31.02 17.70
N GLY A 212 -17.62 -29.76 17.93
CA GLY A 212 -17.95 -29.01 19.12
C GLY A 212 -19.44 -29.16 19.40
N ARG A 213 -19.75 -29.82 20.51
CA ARG A 213 -21.11 -30.05 21.00
C ARG A 213 -21.66 -28.70 21.44
N GLY A 214 -22.32 -27.99 20.53
CA GLY A 214 -23.07 -26.78 20.85
C GLY A 214 -24.10 -27.07 21.94
N ARG A 215 -24.02 -26.32 23.04
CA ARG A 215 -25.09 -26.14 24.01
C ARG A 215 -25.55 -24.69 23.93
#